data_AF-A0A7J3NUG8-F1
#
_entry.id   AF-A0A7J3NUG8-F1
#
_cell.length_a   1.000
_cell.length_b   1.000
_cell.length_c   1.000
_cell.angle_alpha   90.00
_cell.angle_beta   90.00
_cell.angle_gamma   90.00
#
_symmetry.space_group_name_H-M   'P 1'
#
loop_
_entity.id
_entity.type
_entity.pdbx_description
1 polymer ?
#
loop_
_entity_poly.entity_id
_entity_poly.type
_entity_poly.pdbx_seq_one_letter_code
_entity_poly.pdbx_strand_id
1 'polypeptide(L)'
;LPRHVRSVDVGAFTVDGEGLKSLGDCGEFFILTEYVDGKLYHLDLDRLKETGELSILDERRCLALSDYLVEIHKLKFNEPMLYVRRIRELIGHSECIMGLIDSYPPNFDLLDERGFIEIERACVDWRWRLKKKAHRLSQVHGDFHPWNIMFHEDVNFTVLDRSRGEWGEPADDVTAMTINYIFYSLQKYGELAGCFKRLYEIFWENYLSKSGDAEILEVVQPFYAWRGLVVASPIWYPNLNVDVRRKLLNFVRNVLEVERFEVNDVNSYIK
;
A
#
# COMPACT_ATOMS: atom_id res chain seq x y z
N LEU A 1 20.03 -4.86 29.39
CA LEU A 1 20.62 -3.58 29.87
C LEU A 1 21.14 -3.79 31.29
N PRO A 2 22.42 -3.51 31.59
CA PRO A 2 22.92 -3.59 32.97
C PRO A 2 22.06 -2.77 33.93
N ARG A 3 21.76 -3.32 35.11
CA ARG A 3 20.91 -2.69 36.16
C ARG A 3 19.47 -2.37 35.72
N HIS A 4 18.98 -2.95 34.63
CA HIS A 4 17.57 -2.88 34.28
C HIS A 4 16.79 -3.98 35.01
N VAL A 5 15.55 -3.70 35.38
CA VAL A 5 14.65 -4.72 35.97
C VAL A 5 14.53 -5.90 35.01
N ARG A 6 14.60 -7.12 35.54
CA ARG A 6 14.39 -8.32 34.74
C ARG A 6 12.91 -8.41 34.38
N SER A 7 12.59 -8.45 33.09
CA SER A 7 11.25 -8.89 32.66
C SER A 7 11.13 -10.37 33.02
N VAL A 8 10.20 -10.70 33.92
CA VAL A 8 10.04 -12.06 34.47
C VAL A 8 9.27 -12.94 33.50
N ASP A 9 8.23 -12.39 32.87
CA ASP A 9 7.33 -13.13 32.01
C ASP A 9 6.55 -12.17 31.09
N VAL A 10 5.89 -12.71 30.08
CA VAL A 10 4.83 -12.08 29.31
C VAL A 10 3.65 -13.05 29.23
N GLY A 11 2.43 -12.55 29.38
CA GLY A 11 1.24 -13.39 29.39
C GLY A 11 0.08 -12.78 28.62
N ALA A 12 -0.98 -13.56 28.46
CA ALA A 12 -2.23 -13.16 27.82
C ALA A 12 -3.42 -13.41 28.75
N PHE A 13 -4.43 -12.55 28.65
CA PHE A 13 -5.74 -12.83 29.26
C PHE A 13 -6.50 -13.83 28.37
N THR A 14 -7.26 -14.73 29.00
CA THR A 14 -8.22 -15.56 28.27
C THR A 14 -9.40 -14.71 27.78
N VAL A 15 -10.11 -15.21 26.77
CA VAL A 15 -11.20 -14.46 26.10
C VAL A 15 -12.36 -14.15 27.06
N ASP A 16 -12.61 -15.02 28.04
CA ASP A 16 -13.58 -14.81 29.12
C ASP A 16 -13.13 -13.79 30.18
N GLY A 17 -11.87 -13.35 30.13
CA GLY A 17 -11.28 -12.41 31.09
C GLY A 17 -11.00 -13.01 32.48
N GLU A 18 -11.26 -14.31 32.69
CA GLU A 18 -11.15 -14.95 33.99
C GLU A 18 -9.76 -15.55 34.26
N GLY A 19 -9.00 -15.84 33.21
CA GLY A 19 -7.72 -16.53 33.26
C GLY A 19 -6.55 -15.70 32.75
N LEU A 20 -5.37 -15.99 33.29
CA LEU A 20 -4.07 -15.52 32.81
C LEU A 20 -3.27 -16.71 32.30
N LYS A 21 -2.70 -16.59 31.10
CA LYS A 21 -1.80 -17.58 30.50
C LYS A 21 -0.40 -16.99 30.40
N SER A 22 0.57 -17.62 31.07
CA SER A 22 1.99 -17.34 30.84
C SER A 22 2.37 -17.81 29.43
N LEU A 23 3.26 -17.06 28.77
CA LEU A 23 3.89 -17.43 27.50
C LEU A 23 5.40 -17.67 27.69
N GLY A 24 5.90 -17.66 28.94
CA GLY A 24 7.33 -17.69 29.25
C GLY A 24 8.03 -19.03 28.96
N ASP A 25 7.27 -20.08 28.70
CA ASP A 25 7.76 -21.40 28.28
C ASP A 25 7.70 -21.61 26.75
N CYS A 26 7.27 -20.60 26.00
CA CYS A 26 7.21 -20.63 24.54
C CYS A 26 8.52 -20.13 23.92
N GLY A 27 9.02 -20.81 22.87
CA GLY A 27 10.20 -20.39 22.12
C GLY A 27 9.89 -19.40 20.99
N GLU A 28 8.93 -19.75 20.13
CA GLU A 28 8.49 -18.96 18.98
C GLU A 28 6.98 -19.04 18.83
N PHE A 29 6.37 -18.00 18.27
CA PHE A 29 4.96 -18.01 17.91
C PHE A 29 4.78 -18.55 16.50
N PHE A 30 3.72 -19.34 16.31
CA PHE A 30 3.25 -19.74 14.99
C PHE A 30 1.80 -19.28 14.80
N ILE A 31 1.46 -18.95 13.57
CA ILE A 31 0.11 -18.58 13.17
C ILE A 31 -0.44 -19.73 12.33
N LEU A 32 -1.63 -20.21 12.68
CA LEU A 32 -2.39 -21.17 11.87
C LEU A 32 -3.57 -20.44 11.27
N THR A 33 -3.66 -20.44 9.93
CA THR A 33 -4.78 -19.87 9.18
C THR A 33 -5.47 -20.95 8.36
N GLU A 34 -6.67 -20.65 7.89
CA GLU A 34 -7.32 -21.49 6.89
C GLU A 34 -6.48 -21.56 5.60
N TYR A 35 -6.51 -22.72 4.95
CA TYR A 35 -5.94 -22.87 3.61
C TYR A 35 -6.92 -22.30 2.59
N VAL A 36 -6.42 -21.41 1.74
CA VAL A 36 -7.20 -20.74 0.69
C VAL A 36 -6.68 -21.22 -0.66
N ASP A 37 -7.53 -21.92 -1.42
CA ASP A 37 -7.23 -22.32 -2.80
C ASP A 37 -7.41 -21.13 -3.77
N GLY A 38 -6.92 -21.23 -5.01
CA GLY A 38 -7.12 -20.23 -6.05
C GLY A 38 -5.84 -19.75 -6.74
N LYS A 39 -5.91 -18.58 -7.38
CA LYS A 39 -4.80 -17.93 -8.10
C LYS A 39 -4.58 -16.50 -7.63
N LEU A 40 -3.33 -16.16 -7.36
CA LEU A 40 -2.96 -14.80 -6.97
C LEU A 40 -3.23 -13.80 -8.10
N TYR A 41 -3.73 -12.62 -7.74
CA TYR A 41 -4.08 -11.59 -8.72
C TYR A 41 -2.88 -11.10 -9.53
N HIS A 42 -1.66 -11.13 -8.99
CA HIS A 42 -0.47 -10.75 -9.75
C HIS A 42 -0.29 -11.57 -11.05
N LEU A 43 -0.78 -12.82 -11.09
CA LEU A 43 -0.71 -13.67 -12.28
C LEU A 43 -1.57 -13.12 -13.42
N ASP A 44 -2.69 -12.46 -13.12
CA ASP A 44 -3.49 -11.77 -14.13
C ASP A 44 -2.70 -10.58 -14.70
N LEU A 45 -2.01 -9.83 -13.83
CA LEU A 45 -1.20 -8.68 -14.25
C LEU A 45 0.02 -9.11 -15.07
N ASP A 46 0.67 -10.23 -14.71
CA ASP A 46 1.77 -10.82 -15.48
C ASP A 46 1.30 -11.22 -16.87
N ARG A 47 0.16 -11.91 -16.98
CA ARG A 47 -0.46 -12.26 -18.27
C ARG A 47 -0.78 -11.01 -19.10
N LEU A 48 -1.36 -9.97 -18.50
CA LEU A 48 -1.64 -8.70 -19.18
C LEU A 48 -0.36 -8.00 -19.66
N LYS A 49 0.72 -8.09 -18.87
CA LYS A 49 2.02 -7.54 -19.24
C LYS A 49 2.60 -8.24 -20.46
N GLU A 50 2.51 -9.56 -20.51
CA GLU A 50 3.02 -10.37 -21.62
C GLU A 50 2.19 -10.15 -22.89
N THR A 51 0.87 -10.34 -22.80
CA THR A 51 -0.03 -10.37 -23.95
C THR A 51 -0.48 -8.99 -24.41
N GLY A 52 -0.71 -8.06 -23.47
CA GLY A 52 -1.41 -6.80 -23.74
C GLY A 52 -2.91 -6.94 -23.97
N GLU A 53 -3.46 -8.15 -23.76
CA GLU A 53 -4.85 -8.48 -24.06
C GLU A 53 -5.71 -8.37 -22.80
N LEU A 54 -6.51 -7.31 -22.73
CA LEU A 54 -7.49 -7.10 -21.68
C LEU A 54 -8.76 -7.92 -21.97
N SER A 55 -9.18 -8.73 -21.01
CA SER A 55 -10.43 -9.49 -21.07
C SER A 55 -11.54 -8.82 -20.26
N ILE A 56 -12.79 -9.22 -20.51
CA ILE A 56 -13.95 -8.80 -19.72
C ILE A 56 -13.79 -9.24 -18.24
N LEU A 57 -13.16 -10.39 -18.00
CA LEU A 57 -12.94 -10.88 -16.63
C LEU A 57 -11.98 -9.97 -15.86
N ASP A 58 -10.94 -9.43 -16.50
CA ASP A 58 -9.99 -8.53 -15.85
C ASP A 58 -10.67 -7.24 -15.38
N GLU A 59 -11.53 -6.65 -16.22
CA GLU A 59 -12.32 -5.47 -15.85
C GLU A 59 -13.28 -5.79 -14.69
N ARG A 60 -13.96 -6.94 -14.75
CA ARG A 60 -14.86 -7.39 -13.67
C ARG A 60 -14.13 -7.63 -12.36
N ARG A 61 -12.93 -8.21 -12.38
CA ARG A 61 -12.09 -8.41 -11.20
C ARG A 61 -11.63 -7.07 -10.62
N CYS A 62 -11.18 -6.15 -11.46
CA CYS A 62 -10.80 -4.80 -11.05
C CYS A 62 -11.96 -4.06 -10.35
N LEU A 63 -13.18 -4.14 -10.91
CA LEU A 63 -14.38 -3.61 -10.27
C LEU A 63 -14.68 -4.28 -8.93
N ALA A 64 -14.59 -5.61 -8.84
CA ALA A 64 -14.83 -6.33 -7.60
C ALA A 64 -13.85 -5.94 -6.48
N LEU A 65 -12.58 -5.72 -6.81
CA LEU A 65 -11.56 -5.24 -5.86
C LEU A 65 -11.86 -3.81 -5.39
N SER A 66 -12.25 -2.93 -6.31
CA SER A 66 -12.67 -1.57 -5.99
C SER A 66 -13.93 -1.55 -5.11
N ASP A 67 -14.91 -2.39 -5.42
CA ASP A 67 -16.16 -2.53 -4.66
C ASP A 67 -15.93 -3.04 -3.23
N TYR A 68 -15.01 -3.99 -3.06
CA TYR A 68 -14.59 -4.46 -1.74
C TYR A 68 -13.98 -3.33 -0.90
N LEU A 69 -13.09 -2.51 -1.48
CA LEU A 69 -12.55 -1.35 -0.76
C LEU A 69 -13.65 -0.34 -0.40
N VAL A 70 -14.58 -0.08 -1.32
CA VAL A 70 -15.75 0.78 -1.04
C VAL A 70 -16.58 0.23 0.13
N GLU A 71 -16.74 -1.08 0.24
CA GLU A 71 -17.47 -1.71 1.34
C GLU A 71 -16.75 -1.51 2.68
N ILE A 72 -15.47 -1.91 2.78
CA ILE A 72 -14.75 -1.85 4.06
C ILE A 72 -14.46 -0.39 4.48
N HIS A 73 -14.15 0.51 3.55
CA HIS A 73 -13.83 1.90 3.86
C HIS A 73 -15.04 2.74 4.34
N LYS A 74 -16.28 2.24 4.17
CA LYS A 74 -17.48 2.86 4.76
C LYS A 74 -17.50 2.75 6.27
N LEU A 75 -16.91 1.71 6.84
CA LEU A 75 -16.87 1.53 8.29
C LEU A 75 -15.84 2.51 8.88
N LYS A 76 -16.34 3.53 9.57
CA LYS A 76 -15.52 4.54 10.26
C LYS A 76 -15.34 4.17 11.73
N PHE A 77 -14.21 4.58 12.30
CA PHE A 77 -13.94 4.46 13.73
C PHE A 77 -13.49 5.80 14.30
N ASN A 78 -14.17 6.28 15.35
CA ASN A 78 -13.86 7.57 15.96
C ASN A 78 -12.77 7.42 17.02
N GLU A 79 -11.53 7.28 16.58
CA GLU A 79 -10.35 7.27 17.45
C GLU A 79 -9.24 8.18 16.87
N PRO A 80 -9.33 9.51 17.08
CA PRO A 80 -8.43 10.45 16.42
C PRO A 80 -6.95 10.21 16.68
N MET A 81 -6.59 9.73 17.88
CA MET A 81 -5.20 9.45 18.21
C MET A 81 -4.66 8.22 17.49
N LEU A 82 -5.53 7.24 17.19
CA LEU A 82 -5.15 6.10 16.36
C LEU A 82 -4.86 6.56 14.92
N TYR A 83 -5.66 7.45 14.35
CA TYR A 83 -5.35 8.00 13.02
C TYR A 83 -3.99 8.71 13.00
N VAL A 84 -3.74 9.60 13.97
CA VAL A 84 -2.44 10.29 14.09
C VAL A 84 -1.28 9.31 14.27
N ARG A 85 -1.50 8.18 14.95
CA ARG A 85 -0.53 7.09 15.08
C ARG A 85 -0.28 6.42 13.72
N ARG A 86 -1.32 6.04 12.97
CA ARG A 86 -1.18 5.40 11.66
C ARG A 86 -0.42 6.24 10.65
N ILE A 87 -0.71 7.54 10.58
CA ILE A 87 0.04 8.47 9.72
C ILE A 87 1.52 8.59 10.15
N ARG A 88 1.80 8.49 11.45
CA ARG A 88 3.17 8.48 11.95
C ARG A 88 3.89 7.17 11.57
N GLU A 89 3.20 6.04 11.64
CA GLU A 89 3.72 4.72 11.27
C GLU A 89 4.05 4.66 9.77
N LEU A 90 3.21 5.21 8.88
CA LEU A 90 3.52 5.33 7.44
C LEU A 90 4.90 5.94 7.17
N ILE A 91 5.28 6.94 7.98
CA ILE A 91 6.53 7.66 7.77
C ILE A 91 7.67 6.99 8.51
N GLY A 92 7.49 6.73 9.81
CA GLY A 92 8.58 6.37 10.72
C GLY A 92 8.70 4.91 11.13
N HIS A 93 7.80 4.03 10.70
CA HIS A 93 7.92 2.60 11.02
C HIS A 93 9.02 1.95 10.17
N SER A 94 9.70 0.94 10.72
CA SER A 94 10.77 0.20 10.04
C SER A 94 10.32 -0.60 8.82
N GLU A 95 9.00 -0.75 8.63
CA GLU A 95 8.40 -1.45 7.49
C GLU A 95 7.67 -0.50 6.53
N CYS A 96 7.83 0.81 6.71
CA CYS A 96 7.22 1.86 5.90
C CYS A 96 8.31 2.78 5.32
N ILE A 97 8.07 4.08 5.15
CA ILE A 97 8.96 4.97 4.36
C ILE A 97 10.40 4.99 4.89
N MET A 98 10.63 5.33 6.16
CA MET A 98 11.98 5.42 6.74
C MET A 98 12.71 4.08 6.65
N GLY A 99 12.10 2.98 7.14
CA GLY A 99 12.78 1.69 7.11
C GLY A 99 12.99 1.12 5.70
N LEU A 100 12.10 1.46 4.75
CA LEU A 100 12.32 1.12 3.35
C LEU A 100 13.49 1.91 2.76
N ILE A 101 13.59 3.21 3.03
CA ILE A 101 14.73 4.04 2.60
C ILE A 101 16.04 3.51 3.20
N ASP A 102 16.05 3.12 4.48
CA ASP A 102 17.22 2.51 5.13
C ASP A 102 17.70 1.23 4.43
N SER A 103 16.81 0.52 3.72
CA SER A 103 17.17 -0.67 2.95
C SER A 103 17.81 -0.35 1.60
N TYR A 104 17.70 0.88 1.07
CA TYR A 104 18.34 1.21 -0.20
C TYR A 104 19.87 1.18 -0.10
N PRO A 105 20.58 0.71 -1.14
CA PRO A 105 22.03 0.63 -1.11
C PRO A 105 22.65 2.04 -1.07
N PRO A 106 23.76 2.25 -0.34
CA PRO A 106 24.35 3.57 -0.14
C PRO A 106 24.87 4.24 -1.42
N ASN A 107 25.17 3.46 -2.46
CA ASN A 107 25.62 3.96 -3.77
C ASN A 107 24.52 3.73 -4.83
N PHE A 108 23.30 4.18 -4.56
CA PHE A 108 22.18 4.02 -5.49
C PHE A 108 22.20 5.10 -6.57
N ASP A 109 22.64 4.75 -7.78
CA ASP A 109 22.90 5.70 -8.89
C ASP A 109 21.72 6.56 -9.33
N LEU A 110 20.48 6.17 -9.00
CA LEU A 110 19.27 6.89 -9.44
C LEU A 110 18.72 7.88 -8.41
N LEU A 111 19.12 7.76 -7.14
CA LEU A 111 18.69 8.67 -6.09
C LEU A 111 19.75 8.67 -4.98
N ASP A 112 20.40 9.81 -4.80
CA ASP A 112 21.43 10.00 -3.77
C ASP A 112 20.80 10.29 -2.40
N GLU A 113 21.66 10.36 -1.37
CA GLU A 113 21.26 10.68 0.00
C GLU A 113 20.42 11.97 0.07
N ARG A 114 20.81 13.00 -0.68
CA ARG A 114 20.07 14.26 -0.72
C ARG A 114 18.65 14.06 -1.25
N GLY A 115 18.48 13.27 -2.29
CA GLY A 115 17.16 12.92 -2.83
C GLY A 115 16.28 12.19 -1.81
N PHE A 116 16.84 11.25 -1.03
CA PHE A 116 16.11 10.59 0.05
C PHE A 116 15.70 11.57 1.16
N ILE A 117 16.60 12.45 1.59
CA ILE A 117 16.30 13.51 2.58
C ILE A 117 15.17 14.42 2.09
N GLU A 118 15.15 14.77 0.80
CA GLU A 118 14.09 15.60 0.20
C GLU A 118 12.72 14.89 0.28
N ILE A 119 12.67 13.59 -0.03
CA ILE A 119 11.45 12.76 0.10
C ILE A 119 10.97 12.70 1.55
N GLU A 120 11.87 12.42 2.50
CA GLU A 120 11.50 12.33 3.93
C GLU A 120 10.97 13.66 4.47
N ARG A 121 11.59 14.78 4.10
CA ARG A 121 11.11 16.12 4.48
C ARG A 121 9.71 16.38 3.95
N ALA A 122 9.46 16.09 2.67
CA ALA A 122 8.13 16.22 2.09
C ALA A 122 7.10 15.34 2.80
N CYS A 123 7.46 14.10 3.15
CA CYS A 123 6.60 13.21 3.95
C CYS A 123 6.31 13.77 5.34
N VAL A 124 7.28 14.41 6.01
CA VAL A 124 7.05 15.10 7.29
C VAL A 124 6.06 16.25 7.14
N ASP A 125 6.14 17.04 6.07
CA ASP A 125 5.16 18.10 5.81
C ASP A 125 3.76 17.52 5.59
N TRP A 126 3.66 16.43 4.80
CA TRP A 126 2.42 15.68 4.63
C TRP A 126 1.86 15.15 5.96
N ARG A 127 2.70 14.66 6.87
CA ARG A 127 2.27 14.24 8.22
C ARG A 127 1.48 15.33 8.94
N TRP A 128 1.94 16.58 8.86
CA TRP A 128 1.31 17.72 9.53
C TRP A 128 0.00 18.14 8.87
N ARG A 129 -0.15 17.89 7.57
CA ARG A 129 -1.41 18.04 6.83
C ARG A 129 -2.40 16.94 7.24
N LEU A 130 -1.98 15.69 7.11
CA LEU A 130 -2.82 14.51 7.35
C LEU A 130 -3.29 14.40 8.79
N LYS A 131 -2.47 14.72 9.80
CA LYS A 131 -2.88 14.60 11.23
C LYS A 131 -4.17 15.36 11.60
N LYS A 132 -4.61 16.32 10.76
CA LYS A 132 -5.84 17.11 10.93
C LYS A 132 -7.08 16.44 10.32
N LYS A 133 -6.92 15.30 9.65
CA LYS A 133 -7.94 14.57 8.88
C LYS A 133 -8.41 13.29 9.60
N ALA A 134 -8.44 13.32 10.93
CA ALA A 134 -8.77 12.15 11.74
C ALA A 134 -10.16 11.54 11.47
N HIS A 135 -11.09 12.32 10.90
CA HIS A 135 -12.40 11.84 10.46
C HIS A 135 -12.33 10.80 9.34
N ARG A 136 -11.17 10.67 8.68
CA ARG A 136 -10.92 9.68 7.63
C ARG A 136 -10.58 8.29 8.15
N LEU A 137 -10.40 8.11 9.47
CA LEU A 137 -10.08 6.80 10.05
C LEU A 137 -11.17 5.78 9.70
N SER A 138 -10.77 4.78 8.92
CA SER A 138 -11.66 3.78 8.34
C SER A 138 -11.11 2.39 8.56
N GLN A 139 -11.97 1.39 8.46
CA GLN A 139 -11.51 0.02 8.35
C GLN A 139 -10.71 -0.10 7.05
N VAL A 140 -9.56 -0.76 7.10
CA VAL A 140 -8.67 -0.99 5.97
C VAL A 140 -8.16 -2.43 5.98
N HIS A 141 -7.69 -2.91 4.84
CA HIS A 141 -6.81 -4.07 4.78
C HIS A 141 -5.40 -3.71 5.28
N GLY A 142 -4.87 -2.56 4.83
CA GLY A 142 -3.55 -2.04 5.19
C GLY A 142 -2.40 -2.60 4.34
N ASP A 143 -2.70 -3.47 3.37
CA ASP A 143 -1.72 -4.02 2.42
C ASP A 143 -2.38 -4.64 1.18
N PHE A 144 -3.38 -3.93 0.63
CA PHE A 144 -4.25 -4.43 -0.43
C PHE A 144 -3.57 -4.39 -1.82
N HIS A 145 -2.68 -5.34 -2.09
CA HIS A 145 -1.92 -5.44 -3.33
C HIS A 145 -2.08 -6.81 -4.02
N PRO A 146 -1.69 -6.97 -5.31
CA PRO A 146 -1.98 -8.18 -6.09
C PRO A 146 -1.46 -9.50 -5.53
N TRP A 147 -0.41 -9.50 -4.70
CA TRP A 147 0.10 -10.71 -4.03
C TRP A 147 -0.69 -11.12 -2.77
N ASN A 148 -1.60 -10.28 -2.28
CA ASN A 148 -2.45 -10.55 -1.12
C ASN A 148 -3.91 -10.82 -1.51
N ILE A 149 -4.18 -11.03 -2.79
CA ILE A 149 -5.51 -11.29 -3.33
C ILE A 149 -5.48 -12.62 -4.06
N MET A 150 -6.28 -13.57 -3.58
CA MET A 150 -6.43 -14.89 -4.17
C MET A 150 -7.82 -14.98 -4.82
N PHE A 151 -7.86 -15.01 -6.15
CA PHE A 151 -9.09 -15.27 -6.89
C PHE A 151 -9.38 -16.76 -6.98
N HIS A 152 -10.64 -17.11 -6.72
CA HIS A 152 -11.18 -18.46 -6.89
C HIS A 152 -11.74 -18.58 -8.32
N GLU A 153 -13.07 -18.62 -8.43
CA GLU A 153 -13.79 -18.56 -9.69
C GLU A 153 -14.32 -17.15 -9.95
N ASP A 154 -14.26 -16.72 -11.22
CA ASP A 154 -14.70 -15.41 -11.69
C ASP A 154 -14.14 -14.25 -10.85
N VAL A 155 -15.01 -13.54 -10.13
CA VAL A 155 -14.72 -12.34 -9.34
C VAL A 155 -14.68 -12.61 -7.84
N ASN A 156 -14.88 -13.86 -7.41
CA ASN A 156 -14.81 -14.21 -6.00
C ASN A 156 -13.35 -14.32 -5.59
N PHE A 157 -12.99 -13.64 -4.50
CA PHE A 157 -11.63 -13.65 -3.99
C PHE A 157 -11.59 -13.67 -2.47
N THR A 158 -10.43 -14.03 -1.96
CA THR A 158 -10.07 -13.93 -0.55
C THR A 158 -8.86 -13.02 -0.42
N VAL A 159 -8.90 -12.13 0.57
CA VAL A 159 -7.77 -11.29 0.95
C VAL A 159 -6.90 -12.02 1.97
N LEU A 160 -5.59 -11.85 1.84
CA LEU A 160 -4.57 -12.49 2.66
C LEU A 160 -3.72 -11.43 3.36
N ASP A 161 -3.09 -11.81 4.47
CA ASP A 161 -2.11 -10.99 5.20
C ASP A 161 -2.59 -9.58 5.59
N ARG A 162 -3.30 -9.50 6.72
CA ARG A 162 -3.76 -8.25 7.35
C ARG A 162 -2.88 -7.80 8.52
N SER A 163 -1.57 -8.04 8.45
CA SER A 163 -0.64 -7.85 9.57
C SER A 163 -0.47 -6.39 10.03
N ARG A 164 -0.77 -5.40 9.17
CA ARG A 164 -0.60 -3.95 9.47
C ARG A 164 -1.76 -3.35 10.29
N GLY A 165 -2.76 -4.17 10.61
CA GLY A 165 -3.88 -3.87 11.49
C GLY A 165 -5.07 -3.23 10.77
N GLU A 166 -6.20 -3.14 11.48
CA GLU A 166 -7.51 -3.04 10.83
C GLU A 166 -8.07 -1.63 10.60
N TRP A 167 -7.48 -0.61 11.23
CA TRP A 167 -7.93 0.78 11.14
C TRP A 167 -6.81 1.67 10.60
N GLY A 168 -7.12 2.47 9.57
CA GLY A 168 -6.16 3.31 8.87
C GLY A 168 -6.80 4.31 7.91
N GLU A 169 -6.01 4.79 6.97
CA GLU A 169 -6.43 5.73 5.93
C GLU A 169 -6.76 4.96 4.64
N PRO A 170 -7.98 5.11 4.07
CA PRO A 170 -8.38 4.50 2.80
C PRO A 170 -7.38 4.66 1.63
N ALA A 171 -6.62 5.76 1.61
CA ALA A 171 -5.59 6.00 0.62
C ALA A 171 -4.48 4.93 0.60
N ASP A 172 -4.26 4.21 1.70
CA ASP A 172 -3.29 3.13 1.75
C ASP A 172 -3.68 2.00 0.78
N ASP A 173 -4.87 1.43 0.96
CA ASP A 173 -5.35 0.30 0.14
C ASP A 173 -5.54 0.69 -1.33
N VAL A 174 -6.06 1.90 -1.59
CA VAL A 174 -6.26 2.37 -2.97
C VAL A 174 -4.93 2.54 -3.70
N THR A 175 -3.92 3.12 -3.06
CA THR A 175 -2.61 3.30 -3.70
C THR A 175 -1.81 2.00 -3.76
N ALA A 176 -1.96 1.08 -2.78
CA ALA A 176 -1.37 -0.25 -2.79
C ALA A 176 -1.79 -1.06 -4.03
N MET A 177 -3.05 -0.95 -4.43
CA MET A 177 -3.53 -1.56 -5.67
C MET A 177 -3.10 -0.78 -6.91
N THR A 178 -3.44 0.51 -6.98
CA THR A 178 -3.34 1.28 -8.24
C THR A 178 -1.91 1.59 -8.67
N ILE A 179 -0.94 1.63 -7.73
CA ILE A 179 0.49 1.73 -8.07
C ILE A 179 0.94 0.55 -8.95
N ASN A 180 0.33 -0.64 -8.78
CA ASN A 180 0.70 -1.81 -9.54
C ASN A 180 0.26 -1.67 -11.00
N TYR A 181 -0.87 -1.05 -11.29
CA TYR A 181 -1.24 -0.74 -12.68
C TYR A 181 -0.23 0.21 -13.32
N ILE A 182 0.23 1.23 -12.60
CA ILE A 182 1.30 2.13 -13.08
C ILE A 182 2.60 1.35 -13.31
N PHE A 183 3.04 0.58 -12.31
CA PHE A 183 4.27 -0.19 -12.34
C PHE A 183 4.33 -1.20 -13.51
N TYR A 184 3.25 -1.96 -13.69
CA TYR A 184 3.13 -2.91 -14.79
C TYR A 184 3.06 -2.21 -16.15
N SER A 185 2.36 -1.07 -16.23
CA SER A 185 2.30 -0.26 -17.45
C SER A 185 3.67 0.29 -17.83
N LEU A 186 4.45 0.81 -16.88
CA LEU A 186 5.80 1.32 -17.14
C LEU A 186 6.72 0.23 -17.69
N GLN A 187 6.64 -0.99 -17.17
CA GLN A 187 7.41 -2.13 -17.68
C GLN A 187 7.06 -2.49 -19.13
N LYS A 188 5.77 -2.40 -19.50
CA LYS A 188 5.29 -2.79 -20.84
C LYS A 188 5.38 -1.68 -21.88
N TYR A 189 4.96 -0.48 -21.51
CA TYR A 189 4.72 0.65 -22.42
C TYR A 189 5.62 1.86 -22.14
N GLY A 190 6.32 1.91 -21.00
CA GLY A 190 7.15 3.04 -20.61
C GLY A 190 6.37 4.26 -20.07
N GLU A 191 5.04 4.21 -20.06
CA GLU A 191 4.10 5.18 -19.50
C GLU A 191 2.81 4.47 -19.07
N LEU A 192 1.86 5.16 -18.41
CA LEU A 192 0.53 4.63 -18.15
C LEU A 192 -0.28 4.60 -19.46
N ALA A 193 -0.46 3.41 -20.03
CA ALA A 193 -1.09 3.19 -21.33
C ALA A 193 -1.75 1.79 -21.43
N GLY A 194 -2.44 1.56 -22.54
CA GLY A 194 -2.99 0.24 -22.89
C GLY A 194 -3.94 -0.36 -21.85
N CYS A 195 -3.83 -1.67 -21.64
CA CYS A 195 -4.68 -2.43 -20.72
C CYS A 195 -4.57 -1.92 -19.26
N PHE A 196 -3.37 -1.51 -18.84
CA PHE A 196 -3.16 -1.05 -17.47
C PHE A 196 -3.73 0.34 -17.21
N LYS A 197 -3.67 1.25 -18.19
CA LYS A 197 -4.38 2.53 -18.12
C LYS A 197 -5.88 2.30 -17.95
N ARG A 198 -6.45 1.37 -18.70
CA ARG A 198 -7.88 1.02 -18.60
C ARG A 198 -8.24 0.49 -17.20
N LEU A 199 -7.47 -0.43 -16.65
CA LEU A 199 -7.70 -0.95 -15.29
C LEU A 199 -7.56 0.15 -14.22
N TYR A 200 -6.54 1.00 -14.36
CA TYR A 200 -6.31 2.14 -13.47
C TYR A 200 -7.51 3.11 -13.45
N GLU A 201 -7.99 3.49 -14.64
CA GLU A 201 -9.14 4.38 -14.79
C GLU A 201 -10.42 3.77 -14.22
N ILE A 202 -10.72 2.51 -14.56
CA ILE A 202 -11.88 1.79 -14.00
C ILE A 202 -11.84 1.77 -12.48
N PHE A 203 -10.69 1.43 -11.89
CA PHE A 203 -10.56 1.31 -10.44
C PHE A 203 -10.87 2.63 -9.74
N TRP A 204 -10.26 3.72 -10.20
CA TRP A 204 -10.45 5.05 -9.63
C TRP A 204 -11.84 5.61 -9.87
N GLU A 205 -12.37 5.51 -11.10
CA GLU A 205 -13.72 5.95 -11.45
C GLU A 205 -14.76 5.24 -10.58
N ASN A 206 -14.68 3.92 -10.46
CA ASN A 206 -15.62 3.14 -9.66
C ASN A 206 -15.48 3.47 -8.17
N TYR A 207 -14.25 3.54 -7.65
CA TYR A 207 -14.01 3.83 -6.24
C TYR A 207 -14.54 5.21 -5.86
N LEU A 208 -14.19 6.26 -6.61
CA LEU A 208 -14.63 7.63 -6.34
C LEU A 208 -16.15 7.78 -6.47
N SER A 209 -16.74 7.18 -7.51
CA SER A 209 -18.18 7.23 -7.75
C SER A 209 -18.98 6.57 -6.62
N LYS A 210 -18.57 5.36 -6.18
CA LYS A 210 -19.34 4.59 -5.19
C LYS A 210 -19.02 4.95 -3.73
N SER A 211 -17.81 5.41 -3.43
CA SER A 211 -17.45 5.86 -2.08
C SER A 211 -17.87 7.31 -1.81
N GLY A 212 -17.90 8.16 -2.85
CA GLY A 212 -18.05 9.61 -2.70
C GLY A 212 -16.83 10.30 -2.06
N ASP A 213 -15.71 9.58 -1.86
CA ASP A 213 -14.52 10.08 -1.16
C ASP A 213 -13.63 10.91 -2.09
N ALA A 214 -14.07 12.11 -2.46
CA ALA A 214 -13.29 13.03 -3.28
C ALA A 214 -12.05 13.59 -2.54
N GLU A 215 -12.05 13.58 -1.20
CA GLU A 215 -10.95 14.06 -0.36
C GLU A 215 -9.74 13.13 -0.42
N ILE A 216 -9.90 11.85 -0.84
CA ILE A 216 -8.78 10.92 -1.02
C ILE A 216 -7.68 11.49 -1.93
N LEU A 217 -8.06 12.28 -2.94
CA LEU A 217 -7.14 12.90 -3.90
C LEU A 217 -6.25 13.98 -3.27
N GLU A 218 -6.58 14.45 -2.06
CA GLU A 218 -5.81 15.42 -1.28
C GLU A 218 -4.95 14.75 -0.21
N VAL A 219 -4.93 13.41 -0.13
CA VAL A 219 -4.20 12.67 0.91
C VAL A 219 -3.36 11.48 0.42
N VAL A 220 -3.54 11.03 -0.83
CA VAL A 220 -2.87 9.84 -1.41
C VAL A 220 -1.37 9.98 -1.59
N GLN A 221 -0.84 11.20 -1.60
CA GLN A 221 0.52 11.53 -1.99
C GLN A 221 1.59 10.74 -1.22
N PRO A 222 1.66 10.78 0.13
CA PRO A 222 2.66 10.01 0.88
C PRO A 222 2.46 8.49 0.78
N PHE A 223 1.24 8.02 0.52
CA PHE A 223 0.99 6.59 0.30
C PHE A 223 1.50 6.15 -1.07
N TYR A 224 1.24 6.92 -2.12
CA TYR A 224 1.84 6.70 -3.44
C TYR A 224 3.37 6.79 -3.41
N ALA A 225 3.93 7.74 -2.65
CA ALA A 225 5.36 7.83 -2.45
C ALA A 225 5.92 6.56 -1.81
N TRP A 226 5.31 6.09 -0.73
CA TRP A 226 5.69 4.83 -0.08
C TRP A 226 5.62 3.65 -1.04
N ARG A 227 4.47 3.45 -1.70
CA ARG A 227 4.27 2.33 -2.62
C ARG A 227 5.18 2.43 -3.85
N GLY A 228 5.44 3.63 -4.34
CA GLY A 228 6.39 3.92 -5.41
C GLY A 228 7.83 3.54 -5.04
N LEU A 229 8.27 3.85 -3.81
CA LEU A 229 9.56 3.39 -3.29
C LEU A 229 9.62 1.86 -3.21
N VAL A 230 8.53 1.19 -2.82
CA VAL A 230 8.49 -0.28 -2.77
C VAL A 230 8.77 -0.87 -4.16
N VAL A 231 8.03 -0.44 -5.18
CA VAL A 231 8.18 -0.97 -6.54
C VAL A 231 9.45 -0.47 -7.25
N ALA A 232 10.06 0.62 -6.78
CA ALA A 232 11.35 1.10 -7.26
C ALA A 232 12.55 0.42 -6.57
N SER A 233 12.33 -0.34 -5.50
CA SER A 233 13.43 -0.84 -4.68
C SER A 233 14.33 -1.82 -5.44
N PRO A 234 15.66 -1.62 -5.43
CA PRO A 234 16.60 -2.53 -6.07
C PRO A 234 16.76 -3.86 -5.32
N ILE A 235 16.31 -3.97 -4.07
CA ILE A 235 16.31 -5.22 -3.32
C ILE A 235 15.17 -6.12 -3.77
N TRP A 236 13.96 -5.56 -3.85
CA TRP A 236 12.75 -6.29 -4.22
C TRP A 236 12.67 -6.54 -5.73
N TYR A 237 13.16 -5.60 -6.54
CA TYR A 237 13.15 -5.69 -8.00
C TYR A 237 14.56 -5.47 -8.58
N PRO A 238 15.52 -6.40 -8.36
CA PRO A 238 16.92 -6.21 -8.74
C PRO A 238 17.12 -6.04 -10.25
N ASN A 239 16.32 -6.76 -11.05
CA ASN A 239 16.41 -6.78 -12.51
C ASN A 239 15.50 -5.75 -13.21
N LEU A 240 14.92 -4.80 -12.46
CA LEU A 240 14.04 -3.78 -13.05
C LEU A 240 14.84 -2.87 -14.00
N ASN A 241 14.25 -2.60 -15.17
CA ASN A 241 14.83 -1.67 -16.14
C ASN A 241 15.10 -0.30 -15.49
N VAL A 242 16.30 0.23 -15.72
CA VAL A 242 16.76 1.50 -15.13
C VAL A 242 15.85 2.69 -15.46
N ASP A 243 15.27 2.74 -16.67
CA ASP A 243 14.34 3.80 -17.06
C ASP A 243 13.02 3.70 -16.30
N VAL A 244 12.50 2.49 -16.13
CA VAL A 244 11.28 2.25 -15.32
C VAL A 244 11.52 2.67 -13.87
N ARG A 245 12.66 2.26 -13.29
CA ARG A 245 13.02 2.65 -11.93
C ARG A 245 13.15 4.17 -11.78
N ARG A 246 13.79 4.85 -12.74
CA ARG A 246 13.88 6.32 -12.76
C ARG A 246 12.50 6.98 -12.79
N LYS A 247 11.59 6.51 -13.65
CA LYS A 247 10.22 7.03 -13.76
C LYS A 247 9.42 6.85 -12.48
N LEU A 248 9.60 5.73 -11.77
CA LEU A 248 8.98 5.51 -10.46
C LEU A 248 9.52 6.48 -9.40
N LEU A 249 10.83 6.75 -9.40
CA LEU A 249 11.42 7.72 -8.47
C LEU A 249 10.98 9.16 -8.79
N ASN A 250 10.84 9.51 -10.07
CA ASN A 250 10.26 10.78 -10.50
C ASN A 250 8.81 10.88 -10.01
N PHE A 251 8.01 9.81 -10.18
CA PHE A 251 6.64 9.75 -9.66
C PHE A 251 6.59 9.99 -8.15
N VAL A 252 7.45 9.32 -7.37
CA VAL A 252 7.54 9.51 -5.91
C VAL A 252 7.81 10.96 -5.52
N ARG A 253 8.72 11.65 -6.22
CA ARG A 253 9.04 13.06 -5.94
C ARG A 253 7.88 13.98 -6.35
N ASN A 254 7.44 13.85 -7.60
CA ASN A 254 6.45 14.75 -8.20
C ASN A 254 5.08 14.61 -7.52
N VAL A 255 4.68 13.41 -7.08
CA VAL A 255 3.41 13.20 -6.38
C VAL A 255 3.40 13.89 -5.01
N LEU A 256 4.54 14.00 -4.34
CA LEU A 256 4.65 14.68 -3.04
C LEU A 256 4.55 16.21 -3.16
N GLU A 257 4.80 16.77 -4.34
CA GLU A 257 4.79 18.22 -4.60
C GLU A 257 3.40 18.78 -4.89
N VAL A 258 2.43 17.94 -5.27
CA VAL A 258 1.07 18.39 -5.62
C VAL A 258 0.11 18.32 -4.44
N GLU A 259 -0.68 19.37 -4.23
CA GLU A 259 -1.69 19.39 -3.16
C GLU A 259 -2.86 18.45 -3.44
N ARG A 260 -3.18 18.25 -4.73
CA ARG A 260 -4.24 17.38 -5.21
C ARG A 260 -3.70 16.50 -6.33
N PHE A 261 -3.98 15.22 -6.25
CA PHE A 261 -3.56 14.22 -7.22
C PHE A 261 -4.53 14.18 -8.42
N GLU A 262 -3.98 14.30 -9.63
CA GLU A 262 -4.72 14.27 -10.89
C GLU A 262 -4.74 12.86 -11.48
N VAL A 263 -5.79 12.10 -11.17
CA VAL A 263 -5.98 10.70 -11.61
C VAL A 263 -5.82 10.55 -13.14
N ASN A 264 -6.26 11.54 -13.92
CA ASN A 264 -6.22 11.46 -15.38
C ASN A 264 -4.88 11.90 -16.00
N ASP A 265 -3.93 12.39 -15.19
CA ASP A 265 -2.65 12.93 -15.67
C ASP A 265 -1.44 12.25 -15.00
N VAL A 266 -1.54 10.94 -14.71
CA VAL A 266 -0.44 10.18 -14.09
C VAL A 266 0.89 10.31 -14.85
N ASN A 267 0.81 10.44 -16.17
CA ASN A 267 1.99 10.54 -17.03
C ASN A 267 2.77 11.85 -16.87
N SER A 268 2.23 12.89 -16.23
CA SER A 268 3.00 14.08 -15.87
C SER A 268 3.91 13.86 -14.66
N TYR A 269 3.52 12.96 -13.74
CA TYR A 269 4.31 12.65 -12.54
C TYR A 269 5.53 11.75 -12.83
N ILE A 270 5.53 10.95 -13.89
CA ILE A 270 6.64 10.03 -14.20
C ILE A 270 7.79 10.68 -14.99
N LYS A 271 7.65 11.97 -15.36
CA LYS A 271 8.63 12.72 -16.15
C LYS A 271 9.80 13.18 -15.31
#